data_AF-F9WWD6-F1
#
_entry.id   AF-F9WWD6-F1
#
_cell.length_a   1.000
_cell.length_b   1.000
_cell.length_c   1.000
_cell.angle_alpha   90.00
_cell.angle_beta   90.00
_cell.angle_gamma   90.00
#
_symmetry.space_group_name_H-M   'P 1'
#
loop_
_entity.id
_entity.type
_entity.pdbx_description
1 polymer ?
#
loop_
_entity_poly.entity_id
_entity_poly.type
_entity_poly.pdbx_seq_one_letter_code
_entity_poly.pdbx_strand_id
1 'polypeptide(L)'
;MSENIPESIPTSVSNRSQRPTKKRALTPATQQSAQVEALFANPDRAEVGLALGPKARSLLAPPEVVANVQGSSAGAGSGEFHVYKASRRREYERLRMMDEEVQVEEAEKDFQKQKEERERKDQEKLDKNRAKREKAKQRQQKKKAGGSVEPEGDVDGKKEGGIKKKFAPAKVPNKTNGDDVDTNGDTGAAEEENGITIHDDD
;
A
#
# COMPACT_ATOMS: atom_id res chain seq x y z
N MET A 1 28.28 -32.14 37.40
CA MET A 1 28.97 -30.90 37.01
C MET A 1 29.98 -31.28 35.95
N SER A 2 29.61 -31.22 34.66
CA SER A 2 30.56 -31.52 33.58
C SER A 2 31.44 -30.31 33.35
N GLU A 3 32.75 -30.51 33.42
CA GLU A 3 33.77 -29.48 33.36
C GLU A 3 33.82 -28.82 31.96
N ASN A 4 34.02 -27.50 31.92
CA ASN A 4 34.22 -26.73 30.69
C ASN A 4 35.66 -26.96 30.19
N ILE A 5 35.91 -28.12 29.59
CA ILE A 5 37.18 -28.45 28.92
C ILE A 5 37.12 -27.83 27.51
N PRO A 6 38.22 -27.25 26.97
CA PRO A 6 38.21 -26.62 25.63
C PRO A 6 37.76 -27.53 24.48
N GLU A 7 37.79 -28.86 24.68
CA GLU A 7 37.32 -29.86 23.71
C GLU A 7 35.79 -30.09 23.75
N SER A 8 35.08 -29.56 24.76
CA SER A 8 33.63 -29.73 24.92
C SER A 8 32.81 -28.58 24.31
N ILE A 9 33.41 -27.72 23.49
CA ILE A 9 32.67 -26.74 22.72
C ILE A 9 31.98 -27.50 21.59
N PRO A 10 30.64 -27.49 21.48
CA PRO A 10 29.95 -28.16 20.39
C PRO A 10 30.52 -27.63 19.07
N THR A 11 31.00 -28.55 18.23
CA THR A 11 31.69 -28.24 16.95
C THR A 11 30.87 -27.35 16.01
N SER A 12 29.58 -27.21 16.27
CA SER A 12 28.64 -26.30 15.60
C SER A 12 28.89 -24.80 15.84
N VAL A 13 29.71 -24.44 16.84
CA VAL A 13 30.03 -23.03 17.18
C VAL A 13 31.44 -22.63 16.72
N SER A 14 32.21 -23.55 16.14
CA SER A 14 33.59 -23.29 15.70
C SER A 14 33.66 -22.68 14.29
N ASN A 15 34.25 -21.48 14.17
CA ASN A 15 34.55 -20.82 12.88
C ASN A 15 35.53 -21.61 12.01
N ARG A 16 36.19 -22.64 12.56
CA ARG A 16 37.09 -23.55 11.82
C ARG A 16 36.32 -24.61 11.02
N SER A 17 35.08 -24.89 11.40
CA SER A 17 34.22 -25.80 10.65
C SER A 17 33.62 -25.06 9.45
N GLN A 18 34.02 -25.44 8.24
CA GLN A 18 33.42 -25.00 6.97
C GLN A 18 32.00 -25.59 6.77
N ARG A 19 31.32 -25.99 7.85
CA ARG A 19 29.94 -26.49 7.75
C ARG A 19 29.05 -25.30 7.43
N PRO A 20 28.19 -25.40 6.41
CA PRO A 20 27.26 -24.32 6.09
C PRO A 20 26.38 -24.07 7.31
N THR A 21 26.60 -22.93 7.98
CA THR A 21 25.73 -22.51 9.09
C THR A 21 24.34 -22.33 8.52
N LYS A 22 23.34 -23.02 9.08
CA LYS A 22 21.94 -22.82 8.71
C LYS A 22 21.67 -21.30 8.74
N LYS A 23 21.35 -20.71 7.58
CA LYS A 23 21.05 -19.28 7.49
C LYS A 23 19.85 -19.04 8.41
N ARG A 24 20.11 -18.44 9.57
CA ARG A 24 19.04 -18.02 10.47
C ARG A 24 18.30 -16.90 9.76
N ALA A 25 16.97 -16.95 9.74
CA ALA A 25 16.19 -15.79 9.33
C ALA A 25 16.57 -14.64 10.27
N LEU A 26 17.25 -13.62 9.73
CA LEU A 26 17.69 -12.48 10.51
C LEU A 26 16.45 -11.73 11.00
N THR A 27 16.46 -11.31 12.26
CA THR A 27 15.44 -10.37 12.74
C THR A 27 15.59 -9.04 11.99
N PRO A 28 14.53 -8.23 11.83
CA PRO A 28 14.63 -6.95 11.14
C PRO A 28 15.72 -6.04 11.73
N ALA A 29 15.88 -6.05 13.07
CA ALA A 29 16.94 -5.33 13.75
C ALA A 29 18.35 -5.84 13.39
N THR A 30 18.53 -7.16 13.26
CA THR A 30 19.81 -7.74 12.83
C THR A 30 20.12 -7.44 11.37
N GLN A 31 19.11 -7.38 10.49
CA GLN A 31 19.30 -6.97 9.10
C GLN A 31 19.71 -5.50 8.98
N GLN A 32 19.07 -4.61 9.75
CA GLN A 32 19.40 -3.19 9.78
C GLN A 32 20.81 -2.94 10.32
N SER A 33 21.19 -3.59 11.44
CA SER A 33 22.55 -3.46 11.98
C SER A 33 23.61 -3.94 10.99
N ALA A 34 23.41 -5.07 10.30
CA ALA A 34 24.33 -5.52 9.27
C ALA A 34 24.45 -4.54 8.08
N GLN A 35 23.35 -3.89 7.67
CA GLN A 35 23.38 -2.85 6.64
C GLN A 35 24.15 -1.61 7.11
N VAL A 36 23.94 -1.20 8.36
CA VAL A 36 24.63 -0.07 8.98
C VAL A 36 26.13 -0.34 9.13
N GLU A 37 26.52 -1.54 9.58
CA GLU A 37 27.91 -1.99 9.64
C GLU A 37 28.57 -1.97 8.24
N ALA A 38 27.85 -2.41 7.20
CA ALA A 38 28.33 -2.38 5.83
C ALA A 38 28.51 -0.95 5.29
N LEU A 39 27.65 -0.01 5.67
CA LEU A 39 27.79 1.42 5.33
C LEU A 39 28.99 2.04 6.06
N PHE A 40 29.19 1.72 7.34
CA PHE A 40 30.32 2.23 8.13
C PHE A 40 31.68 1.63 7.76
N ALA A 41 31.71 0.49 7.04
CA ALA A 41 32.96 -0.07 6.54
C ALA A 41 33.70 0.85 5.54
N ASN A 42 32.96 1.71 4.82
CA ASN A 42 33.52 2.68 3.87
C ASN A 42 32.82 4.05 4.02
N PRO A 43 33.15 4.83 5.06
CA PRO A 43 32.45 6.09 5.36
C PRO A 43 32.70 7.19 4.33
N ASP A 44 33.82 7.15 3.59
CA ASP A 44 34.19 8.15 2.59
C ASP A 44 33.47 7.96 1.23
N ARG A 45 32.64 6.92 1.09
CA ARG A 45 31.85 6.69 -0.12
C ARG A 45 30.72 7.72 -0.20
N ALA A 46 31.02 8.86 -0.82
CA ALA A 46 30.12 10.01 -0.98
C ALA A 46 28.76 9.68 -1.65
N GLU A 47 28.66 8.54 -2.35
CA GLU A 47 27.44 8.09 -2.99
C GLU A 47 27.00 6.73 -2.42
N VAL A 48 26.35 6.78 -1.25
CA VAL A 48 25.31 5.79 -0.95
C VAL A 48 24.22 6.10 -1.97
N GLY A 49 24.21 5.37 -3.09
CA GLY A 49 23.27 5.58 -4.18
C GLY A 49 21.83 5.41 -3.69
N LEU A 50 21.27 6.47 -3.13
CA LEU A 50 19.86 6.58 -2.80
C LEU A 50 19.15 6.45 -4.14
N ALA A 51 18.59 5.29 -4.40
CA ALA A 51 17.80 5.07 -5.59
C ALA A 51 16.60 6.02 -5.52
N LEU A 52 16.67 7.13 -6.25
CA LEU A 52 15.57 8.07 -6.46
C LEU A 52 14.49 7.38 -7.30
N GLY A 53 13.78 6.45 -6.67
CA GLY A 53 12.66 5.71 -7.25
C GLY A 53 13.04 4.74 -8.39
N PRO A 54 12.05 3.94 -8.82
CA PRO A 54 12.18 3.13 -10.01
C PRO A 54 12.25 4.04 -11.25
N LYS A 55 13.19 3.75 -12.16
CA LYS A 55 13.26 4.44 -13.45
C LYS A 55 12.07 4.02 -14.31
N ALA A 56 11.41 4.99 -14.94
CA ALA A 56 10.37 4.71 -15.92
C ALA A 56 10.94 3.85 -17.06
N ARG A 57 10.14 2.89 -17.54
CA ARG A 57 10.54 2.04 -18.67
C ARG A 57 10.38 2.85 -19.95
N SER A 58 11.46 3.36 -20.52
CA SER A 58 11.42 4.09 -21.79
C SER A 58 11.92 3.22 -22.94
N LEU A 59 11.23 3.25 -24.08
CA LEU A 59 11.76 2.65 -25.31
C LEU A 59 12.76 3.59 -25.97
N LEU A 60 13.77 3.01 -26.61
CA LEU A 60 14.71 3.79 -27.42
C LEU A 60 13.96 4.36 -28.63
N ALA A 61 14.22 5.63 -28.93
CA ALA A 61 13.69 6.27 -30.12
C ALA A 61 14.11 5.47 -31.37
N PRO A 62 13.21 5.31 -32.36
CA PRO A 62 13.58 4.65 -33.61
C PRO A 62 14.71 5.45 -34.28
N PRO A 63 15.69 4.77 -34.91
CA PRO A 63 16.76 5.46 -35.60
C PRO A 63 16.21 6.25 -36.80
N GLU A 64 16.66 7.49 -36.96
CA GLU A 64 16.23 8.40 -38.03
C GLU A 64 16.56 7.88 -39.44
N VAL A 65 17.73 7.26 -39.60
CA VAL A 65 18.21 6.75 -40.90
C VAL A 65 18.60 5.29 -40.78
N VAL A 66 17.97 4.45 -41.60
CA VAL A 66 18.36 3.05 -41.78
C VAL A 66 19.25 2.97 -43.02
N ALA A 67 20.54 2.70 -42.82
CA ALA A 67 21.51 2.66 -43.92
C ALA A 67 21.40 1.38 -44.79
N ASN A 68 20.79 0.31 -44.27
CA ASN A 68 20.78 -1.01 -44.89
C ASN A 68 19.46 -1.34 -45.59
N VAL A 69 18.89 -0.38 -46.32
CA VAL A 69 17.63 -0.59 -47.04
C VAL A 69 17.92 -1.16 -48.42
N GLN A 70 17.55 -2.43 -48.62
CA GLN A 70 17.60 -3.07 -49.93
C GLN A 70 16.48 -2.51 -50.83
N GLY A 71 16.70 -2.46 -52.15
CA GLY A 71 15.74 -1.85 -53.09
C GLY A 71 14.34 -2.48 -53.05
N SER A 72 13.31 -1.69 -53.37
CA SER A 72 11.90 -2.08 -53.19
C SER A 72 11.45 -3.29 -54.01
N SER A 73 12.13 -3.60 -55.12
CA SER A 73 11.86 -4.77 -55.96
C SER A 73 12.75 -5.97 -55.63
N ALA A 74 13.64 -5.85 -54.65
CA ALA A 74 14.54 -6.92 -54.30
C ALA A 74 13.81 -7.99 -53.46
N GLY A 75 14.17 -9.26 -53.67
CA GLY A 75 13.53 -10.38 -52.97
C GLY A 75 13.86 -10.44 -51.48
N ALA A 76 13.09 -11.25 -50.73
CA ALA A 76 13.30 -11.45 -49.30
C ALA A 76 14.67 -12.11 -49.02
N GLY A 77 15.54 -11.40 -48.30
CA GLY A 77 16.81 -11.93 -47.80
C GLY A 77 16.62 -12.86 -46.60
N SER A 78 17.64 -13.66 -46.28
CA SER A 78 17.62 -14.57 -45.12
C SER A 78 17.52 -13.87 -43.77
N GLY A 79 17.95 -12.61 -43.68
CA GLY A 79 17.89 -11.78 -42.47
C GLY A 79 16.56 -11.03 -42.28
N GLU A 80 15.70 -10.95 -43.30
CA GLU A 80 14.50 -10.12 -43.29
C GLU A 80 13.51 -10.54 -42.21
N PHE A 81 13.39 -11.85 -41.98
CA PHE A 81 12.55 -12.40 -40.91
C PHE A 81 12.96 -11.87 -39.53
N HIS A 82 14.27 -11.79 -39.25
CA HIS A 82 14.76 -11.29 -37.96
C HIS A 82 14.58 -9.79 -37.82
N VAL A 83 14.72 -9.03 -38.91
CA VAL A 83 14.42 -7.59 -38.94
C VAL A 83 12.95 -7.35 -38.58
N TYR A 84 12.03 -8.06 -39.24
CA TYR A 84 10.60 -8.01 -38.94
C TYR A 84 10.27 -8.41 -37.50
N LYS A 85 10.85 -9.52 -37.01
CA LYS A 85 10.63 -9.99 -35.63
C LYS A 85 11.06 -8.94 -34.61
N ALA A 86 12.21 -8.28 -34.84
CA ALA A 86 12.71 -7.24 -33.97
C ALA A 86 11.86 -5.96 -34.04
N SER A 87 11.46 -5.52 -35.25
CA SER A 87 10.63 -4.33 -35.43
C SER A 87 9.24 -4.52 -34.84
N ARG A 88 8.59 -5.66 -35.10
CA ARG A 88 7.28 -6.00 -34.52
C ARG A 88 7.32 -6.06 -33.00
N ARG A 89 8.37 -6.63 -32.42
CA ARG A 89 8.53 -6.67 -30.96
C ARG A 89 8.66 -5.27 -30.38
N ARG A 90 9.51 -4.41 -30.97
CA ARG A 90 9.65 -3.01 -30.54
C ARG A 90 8.33 -2.25 -30.65
N GLU A 91 7.57 -2.49 -31.71
CA GLU A 91 6.28 -1.81 -31.92
C GLU A 91 5.21 -2.27 -30.93
N TYR A 92 5.12 -3.56 -30.63
CA TYR A 92 4.22 -4.04 -29.58
C TYR A 92 4.61 -3.55 -28.19
N GLU A 93 5.90 -3.50 -27.89
CA GLU A 93 6.38 -2.89 -26.65
C GLU A 93 5.99 -1.40 -26.61
N ARG A 94 6.05 -0.68 -27.74
CA ARG A 94 5.68 0.75 -27.83
C ARG A 94 4.19 0.98 -27.61
N LEU A 95 3.34 0.24 -28.32
CA LEU A 95 1.90 0.33 -28.17
C LEU A 95 1.49 -0.02 -26.74
N ARG A 96 2.05 -1.10 -26.19
CA ARG A 96 1.78 -1.51 -24.81
C ARG A 96 2.16 -0.44 -23.78
N MET A 97 3.32 0.20 -23.93
CA MET A 97 3.73 1.28 -23.03
C MET A 97 2.78 2.48 -23.10
N MET A 98 2.35 2.87 -24.31
CA MET A 98 1.38 3.95 -24.49
C MET A 98 0.02 3.60 -23.86
N ASP A 99 -0.46 2.38 -24.07
CA ASP A 99 -1.73 1.93 -23.49
C ASP A 99 -1.65 1.87 -21.95
N GLU A 100 -0.54 1.38 -21.39
CA GLU A 100 -0.28 1.37 -19.94
C GLU A 100 -0.23 2.80 -19.36
N GLU A 101 0.44 3.74 -20.04
CA GLU A 101 0.51 5.15 -19.63
C GLU A 101 -0.88 5.81 -19.62
N VAL A 102 -1.69 5.61 -20.66
CA VAL A 102 -3.06 6.13 -20.75
C VAL A 102 -3.93 5.58 -19.62
N GLN A 103 -3.87 4.27 -19.37
CA GLN A 103 -4.62 3.63 -18.28
C GLN A 103 -4.24 4.20 -16.90
N VAL A 104 -2.94 4.41 -16.65
CA VAL A 104 -2.47 5.01 -15.40
C VAL A 104 -2.94 6.46 -15.28
N GLU A 105 -2.87 7.25 -16.36
CA GLU A 105 -3.31 8.64 -16.36
C GLU A 105 -4.83 8.76 -16.11
N GLU A 106 -5.65 7.92 -16.73
CA GLU A 106 -7.09 7.87 -16.50
C GLU A 106 -7.42 7.48 -15.05
N ALA A 107 -6.77 6.44 -14.53
CA ALA A 107 -6.96 6.00 -13.14
C ALA A 107 -6.55 7.09 -12.13
N GLU A 108 -5.44 7.79 -12.37
CA GLU A 108 -4.96 8.90 -11.55
C GLU A 108 -5.95 10.08 -11.58
N LYS A 109 -6.45 10.45 -12.77
CA LYS A 109 -7.48 11.51 -12.92
C LYS A 109 -8.75 11.17 -12.15
N ASP A 110 -9.23 9.94 -12.24
CA ASP A 110 -10.45 9.54 -11.57
C ASP A 110 -10.26 9.41 -10.05
N PHE A 111 -9.09 8.95 -9.61
CA PHE A 111 -8.73 8.98 -8.20
C PHE A 111 -8.68 10.40 -7.64
N GLN A 112 -8.07 11.34 -8.36
CA GLN A 112 -7.99 12.75 -7.96
C GLN A 112 -9.38 13.38 -7.86
N LYS A 113 -10.25 13.19 -8.86
CA LYS A 113 -11.65 13.66 -8.81
C LYS A 113 -12.38 13.10 -7.58
N GLN A 114 -12.30 11.78 -7.35
CA GLN A 114 -12.95 11.15 -6.19
C GLN A 114 -12.42 11.68 -4.87
N LYS A 115 -11.11 11.94 -4.77
CA LYS A 115 -10.47 12.50 -3.59
C LYS A 115 -10.97 13.92 -3.32
N GLU A 116 -10.98 14.78 -4.34
CA GLU A 116 -11.49 16.15 -4.24
C GLU A 116 -12.96 16.19 -3.84
N GLU A 117 -13.80 15.31 -4.40
CA GLU A 117 -15.20 15.20 -4.01
C GLU A 117 -15.39 14.81 -2.54
N ARG A 118 -14.60 13.84 -2.05
CA ARG A 118 -14.62 13.43 -0.63
C ARG A 118 -14.16 14.56 0.27
N GLU A 119 -13.05 15.21 -0.07
CA GLU A 119 -12.53 16.34 0.68
C GLU A 119 -13.53 17.51 0.72
N ARG A 120 -14.19 17.83 -0.40
CA ARG A 120 -15.25 18.83 -0.45
C ARG A 120 -16.44 18.48 0.44
N LYS A 121 -16.94 17.24 0.36
CA LYS A 121 -18.06 16.76 1.21
C LYS A 121 -17.70 16.86 2.69
N ASP A 122 -16.46 16.57 3.06
CA ASP A 122 -15.99 16.66 4.44
C ASP A 122 -15.80 18.12 4.89
N GLN A 123 -15.24 18.98 4.04
CA GLN A 123 -15.15 20.42 4.30
C GLN A 123 -16.54 21.04 4.51
N GLU A 124 -17.51 20.75 3.65
CA GLU A 124 -18.89 21.25 3.79
C GLU A 124 -19.54 20.82 5.11
N LYS A 125 -19.30 19.58 5.57
CA LYS A 125 -19.76 19.10 6.88
C LYS A 125 -19.04 19.81 8.03
N LEU A 126 -17.72 19.97 7.93
CA LEU A 126 -16.91 20.64 8.93
C LEU A 126 -17.29 22.12 9.07
N ASP A 127 -17.51 22.82 7.97
CA ASP A 127 -17.91 24.23 7.93
C ASP A 127 -19.31 24.45 8.51
N LYS A 128 -20.28 23.61 8.14
CA LYS A 128 -21.62 23.62 8.76
C LYS A 128 -21.54 23.43 10.28
N ASN A 129 -20.70 22.50 10.74
CA ASN A 129 -20.51 22.25 12.17
C ASN A 129 -19.74 23.37 12.88
N ARG A 130 -18.75 23.97 12.22
CA ARG A 130 -17.99 25.13 12.70
C ARG A 130 -18.90 26.34 12.86
N ALA A 131 -19.70 26.66 11.85
CA ALA A 131 -20.67 27.74 11.88
C ALA A 131 -21.70 27.56 13.00
N LYS A 132 -22.20 26.33 13.23
CA LYS A 132 -23.09 26.02 14.36
C LYS A 132 -22.42 26.28 15.72
N ARG A 133 -21.15 25.87 15.88
CA ARG A 133 -20.38 26.11 17.12
C ARG A 133 -20.08 27.59 17.33
N GLU A 134 -19.75 28.33 16.28
CA GLU A 134 -19.48 29.76 16.35
C GLU A 134 -20.74 30.56 16.70
N LYS A 135 -21.89 30.26 16.07
CA LYS A 135 -23.19 30.84 16.45
C LYS A 135 -23.51 30.54 17.92
N ALA A 136 -23.26 29.32 18.40
CA ALA A 136 -23.46 28.97 19.80
C ALA A 136 -22.51 29.73 20.75
N LYS A 137 -21.22 29.86 20.40
CA LYS A 137 -20.24 30.66 21.16
C LYS A 137 -20.63 32.13 21.23
N GLN A 138 -21.06 32.73 20.11
CA GLN A 138 -21.54 34.12 20.06
C GLN A 138 -22.79 34.30 20.94
N ARG A 139 -23.75 33.36 20.91
CA ARG A 139 -24.92 33.38 21.80
C ARG A 139 -24.51 33.29 23.28
N GLN A 140 -23.55 32.45 23.63
CA GLN A 140 -23.04 32.35 25.00
C GLN A 140 -22.30 33.63 25.45
N GLN A 141 -21.50 34.24 24.58
CA GLN A 141 -20.82 35.51 24.87
C GLN A 141 -21.84 36.65 25.06
N LYS A 142 -22.85 36.76 24.19
CA LYS A 142 -23.92 37.76 24.32
C LYS A 142 -24.72 37.60 25.63
N LYS A 143 -25.03 36.36 26.04
CA LYS A 143 -25.65 36.07 27.35
C LYS A 143 -24.77 36.47 28.52
N LYS A 144 -23.46 36.22 28.45
CA LYS A 144 -22.50 36.64 29.49
C LYS A 144 -22.30 38.15 29.57
N ALA A 145 -22.48 38.86 28.46
CA ALA A 145 -22.41 40.32 28.38
C ALA A 145 -23.71 41.05 28.77
N GLY A 146 -24.72 40.34 29.29
CA GLY A 146 -25.96 40.94 29.82
C GLY A 146 -27.01 41.32 28.76
N GLY A 147 -26.85 40.93 27.49
CA GLY A 147 -27.84 41.20 26.45
C GLY A 147 -29.01 40.21 26.47
N SER A 148 -30.25 40.71 26.49
CA SER A 148 -31.47 39.92 26.23
C SER A 148 -31.41 39.32 24.82
N VAL A 149 -31.63 38.01 24.70
CA VAL A 149 -31.60 37.28 23.42
C VAL A 149 -33.03 36.97 23.01
N GLU A 150 -33.57 37.75 22.08
CA GLU A 150 -34.82 37.43 21.37
C GLU A 150 -34.64 36.17 20.48
N PRO A 151 -35.64 35.27 20.43
CA PRO A 151 -35.57 34.06 19.63
C PRO A 151 -36.01 34.33 18.19
N GLU A 152 -35.12 34.83 17.35
CA GLU A 152 -35.36 34.84 15.90
C GLU A 152 -35.22 33.40 15.35
N GLY A 153 -36.33 32.93 14.77
CA GLY A 153 -36.50 31.61 14.20
C GLY A 153 -35.78 31.46 12.88
N ASP A 154 -35.08 30.34 12.72
CA ASP A 154 -34.61 29.89 11.41
C ASP A 154 -34.99 28.42 11.28
N VAL A 155 -36.05 28.22 10.50
CA VAL A 155 -36.65 26.93 10.15
C VAL A 155 -35.97 26.48 8.87
N ASP A 156 -34.82 25.84 8.95
CA ASP A 156 -34.46 24.83 7.94
C ASP A 156 -33.38 23.88 8.45
N GLY A 157 -33.80 22.65 8.67
CA GLY A 157 -33.00 21.62 9.32
C GLY A 157 -33.75 20.32 9.35
N LYS A 158 -34.03 19.79 8.15
CA LYS A 158 -34.49 18.44 7.85
C LYS A 158 -34.10 17.47 8.98
N LYS A 159 -35.11 17.09 9.77
CA LYS A 159 -35.02 16.07 10.83
C LYS A 159 -34.84 14.72 10.14
N GLU A 160 -33.61 14.24 10.03
CA GLU A 160 -33.37 12.80 9.98
C GLU A 160 -33.02 12.33 11.39
N GLY A 161 -34.01 11.66 11.99
CA GLY A 161 -33.91 11.08 13.33
C GLY A 161 -32.95 9.91 13.34
N GLY A 162 -31.69 10.16 13.66
CA GLY A 162 -30.77 9.16 14.16
C GLY A 162 -30.97 8.98 15.67
N ILE A 163 -31.64 7.90 16.06
CA ILE A 163 -31.74 7.46 17.45
C ILE A 163 -30.32 7.33 18.02
N LYS A 164 -29.97 8.16 19.01
CA LYS A 164 -28.73 8.02 19.77
C LYS A 164 -28.83 6.78 20.65
N LYS A 165 -28.53 5.60 20.10
CA LYS A 165 -28.14 4.44 20.92
C LYS A 165 -26.80 4.80 21.54
N LYS A 166 -26.80 5.02 22.85
CA LYS A 166 -25.58 5.13 23.66
C LYS A 166 -24.86 3.79 23.52
N PHE A 167 -23.74 3.75 22.81
CA PHE A 167 -22.84 2.60 22.86
C PHE A 167 -22.25 2.54 24.27
N ALA A 168 -22.78 1.63 25.09
CA ALA A 168 -22.10 1.19 26.30
C ALA A 168 -20.89 0.33 25.87
N PRO A 169 -19.76 0.38 26.59
CA PRO A 169 -18.61 -0.47 26.27
C PRO A 169 -19.02 -1.95 26.42
N ALA A 170 -18.78 -2.73 25.37
CA ALA A 170 -19.04 -4.17 25.36
C ALA A 170 -18.26 -4.83 26.50
N LYS A 171 -18.99 -5.44 27.44
CA LYS A 171 -18.41 -6.25 28.52
C LYS A 171 -17.92 -7.56 27.90
N VAL A 172 -16.62 -7.63 27.62
CA VAL A 172 -15.94 -8.86 27.22
C VAL A 172 -16.02 -9.84 28.39
N PRO A 173 -16.64 -11.04 28.27
CA PRO A 173 -16.59 -12.04 29.32
C PRO A 173 -15.19 -12.68 29.32
N ASN A 174 -14.39 -12.30 30.33
CA ASN A 174 -13.12 -12.94 30.63
C ASN A 174 -13.42 -14.34 31.21
N LYS A 175 -13.33 -15.40 30.40
CA LYS A 175 -13.32 -16.78 30.90
C LYS A 175 -11.90 -17.10 31.36
N THR A 176 -11.67 -16.97 32.66
CA THR A 176 -10.50 -17.50 33.37
C THR A 176 -10.80 -18.91 33.89
N ASN A 177 -9.85 -19.83 33.62
CA ASN A 177 -9.59 -21.12 34.27
C ASN A 177 -10.63 -22.23 34.00
N GLY A 178 -10.29 -23.49 33.74
CA GLY A 178 -9.03 -24.21 33.73
C GLY A 178 -9.36 -25.71 33.69
N ASP A 179 -8.50 -26.48 33.02
CA ASP A 179 -8.27 -27.93 33.09
C ASP A 179 -9.27 -29.00 32.58
N ASP A 180 -8.61 -30.04 32.04
CA ASP A 180 -9.02 -31.42 31.69
C ASP A 180 -9.88 -31.64 30.45
N VAL A 181 -9.71 -32.67 29.61
CA VAL A 181 -8.60 -33.55 29.15
C VAL A 181 -9.27 -34.42 28.06
N ASP A 182 -8.50 -34.79 27.05
CA ASP A 182 -8.64 -35.96 26.16
C ASP A 182 -9.61 -36.02 24.94
N THR A 183 -9.00 -36.61 23.90
CA THR A 183 -9.51 -37.50 22.83
C THR A 183 -9.98 -36.95 21.47
N ASN A 184 -9.06 -37.10 20.50
CA ASN A 184 -9.19 -37.77 19.19
C ASN A 184 -10.44 -37.55 18.30
N GLY A 185 -10.19 -37.13 17.06
CA GLY A 185 -10.84 -37.73 15.90
C GLY A 185 -11.53 -36.77 14.92
N ASP A 186 -10.95 -36.71 13.72
CA ASP A 186 -11.67 -36.84 12.44
C ASP A 186 -12.21 -35.60 11.69
N THR A 187 -11.84 -35.58 10.40
CA THR A 187 -12.41 -34.86 9.24
C THR A 187 -12.59 -33.33 9.28
N GLY A 188 -11.61 -32.60 8.72
CA GLY A 188 -11.81 -31.23 8.25
C GLY A 188 -12.29 -31.21 6.79
N ALA A 189 -13.60 -31.12 6.58
CA ALA A 189 -14.19 -30.71 5.32
C ALA A 189 -14.18 -29.18 5.24
N ALA A 190 -13.69 -28.64 4.12
CA ALA A 190 -13.64 -27.21 3.86
C ALA A 190 -15.07 -26.68 3.64
N GLU A 191 -15.55 -25.83 4.55
CA GLU A 191 -16.75 -25.02 4.33
C GLU A 191 -16.36 -23.80 3.49
N GLU A 192 -16.90 -23.72 2.27
CA GLU A 192 -16.79 -22.55 1.41
C GLU A 192 -17.56 -21.37 2.00
N GLU A 193 -16.92 -20.21 2.06
CA GLU A 193 -17.53 -18.97 2.54
C GLU A 193 -18.62 -18.51 1.56
N ASN A 194 -19.86 -18.46 2.04
CA ASN A 194 -21.00 -17.89 1.33
C ASN A 194 -20.78 -16.39 1.08
N GLY A 195 -20.35 -16.05 -0.14
CA GLY A 195 -20.29 -14.68 -0.64
C GLY A 195 -21.69 -14.04 -0.75
N ILE A 196 -21.80 -12.78 -0.34
CA ILE A 196 -23.02 -11.97 -0.42
C ILE A 196 -23.24 -11.57 -1.89
N THR A 197 -24.24 -12.17 -2.54
CA THR A 197 -24.74 -11.73 -3.85
C THR A 197 -25.68 -10.55 -3.67
N ILE A 198 -25.31 -9.38 -4.21
CA ILE A 198 -26.18 -8.21 -4.31
C ILE A 198 -26.88 -8.29 -5.68
N HIS A 199 -28.20 -8.39 -5.67
CA HIS A 199 -29.03 -8.21 -6.86
C HIS A 199 -29.36 -6.73 -6.99
N ASP A 200 -28.93 -6.11 -8.09
CA ASP A 200 -29.42 -4.80 -8.51
C ASP A 200 -30.78 -5.02 -9.21
N ASP A 201 -31.86 -4.59 -8.55
CA ASP A 201 -33.21 -4.58 -9.12
C ASP A 201 -33.36 -3.38 -10.07
N ASP A 202 -33.72 -3.67 -11.33
CA ASP A 202 -34.34 -2.74 -12.30
C ASP A 202 -35.85 -2.59 -12.03
#